data_AF-N0CZX4-F1
#
_entry.id   AF-N0CZX4-F1
#
_cell.length_a   1.000
_cell.length_b   1.000
_cell.length_c   1.000
_cell.angle_alpha   90.00
_cell.angle_beta   90.00
_cell.angle_gamma   90.00
#
_symmetry.space_group_name_H-M   'P 1'
#
loop_
_entity.id
_entity.type
_entity.pdbx_description
1 polymer ?
#
loop_
_entity_poly.entity_id
_entity_poly.type
_entity_poly.pdbx_seq_one_letter_code
_entity_poly.pdbx_strand_id
1 'polypeptide(L)'
;MTVDARAAARRPLHLAVGGALVVATALIPSAESVAADQTSEVTIPYTCQFPSGAEKADVTIKAVLPVSAGAGEVIRPADVSVEVGLERSALLRFTALEATTLSAVAELTVRNSVGEHAADASWQQLEAPAVDLPAEDEGQVDSQGVGDGQGAGGVVLTATGDVPTVAFGSPGRATITPAGLGLTLASFTQDGTPTSPPELAVTCEPADDEERPLARITVRDSTGPTAPSPSDPAPGEGASEPPAKPDRPAPGLDPDAHRKIDDLTEARLGALDDEDPGSCPIEIPPEWVMTTAETYAAGYANAVKLDGAAALGPAFMKVVLNKRYINDSCASTVDVTSEVEFEYEGKRQLPPTKATFLSYGFMPTTATMVLEQVGPPAVVQTHTVTNTPTYPEESTVTAQLSMRLYDVKVNGVPLDVGPDCRTERPFEQVLKGYGQSYPPAGYLVAYGGNLTGYAHIPPFKGCGVGEDLDPLFTSAISSVGKKADNYTKMTQAPLCVATNPEGPDCPPKVPKPER
;
A
#
# COMPACT_ATOMS: atom_id res chain seq x y z
N MET A 1 -17.60 54.14 80.89
CA MET A 1 -17.70 55.57 80.53
C MET A 1 -16.52 55.94 79.64
N THR A 2 -16.51 57.17 79.13
CA THR A 2 -15.68 57.68 78.03
C THR A 2 -14.17 57.83 78.31
N VAL A 3 -13.38 57.60 77.24
CA VAL A 3 -12.23 58.42 76.76
C VAL A 3 -10.80 58.23 77.33
N ASP A 4 -9.91 57.94 76.37
CA ASP A 4 -8.48 58.26 76.17
C ASP A 4 -7.32 57.87 77.12
N ALA A 5 -6.45 57.01 76.54
CA ALA A 5 -5.03 57.24 76.21
C ALA A 5 -3.99 57.62 77.29
N ARG A 6 -2.82 56.92 77.26
CA ARG A 6 -1.60 57.47 76.61
C ARG A 6 -0.43 56.47 76.46
N ALA A 7 0.44 56.86 75.54
CA ALA A 7 1.71 56.29 75.08
C ALA A 7 2.68 55.61 76.08
N ALA A 8 3.45 54.65 75.54
CA ALA A 8 4.87 54.43 75.87
C ALA A 8 5.60 53.81 74.65
N ALA A 9 6.92 53.99 74.53
CA ALA A 9 7.71 53.41 73.43
C ALA A 9 9.19 53.22 73.79
N ARG A 10 9.81 52.10 73.35
CA ARG A 10 11.19 51.99 72.81
C ARG A 10 11.55 50.55 72.35
N ARG A 11 12.59 50.47 71.52
CA ARG A 11 13.21 49.30 70.83
C ARG A 11 14.06 48.44 71.81
N PRO A 12 14.62 47.23 71.45
CA PRO A 12 14.94 46.65 70.12
C PRO A 12 14.43 45.18 69.95
N LEU A 13 14.95 44.20 69.16
CA LEU A 13 16.18 44.04 68.34
C LEU A 13 16.04 42.94 67.23
N HIS A 14 16.65 43.17 66.06
CA HIS A 14 17.13 42.27 64.96
C HIS A 14 16.43 40.96 64.49
N LEU A 15 16.77 40.61 63.22
CA LEU A 15 16.55 39.35 62.46
C LEU A 15 15.10 39.06 62.03
N ALA A 16 14.82 38.58 60.80
CA ALA A 16 15.68 38.35 59.62
C ALA A 16 14.95 38.73 58.31
N VAL A 17 15.69 38.87 57.20
CA VAL A 17 15.10 39.19 55.89
C VAL A 17 14.53 37.92 55.24
N GLY A 18 13.21 37.90 55.03
CA GLY A 18 12.52 36.89 54.22
C GLY A 18 11.68 37.58 53.15
N GLY A 19 12.18 37.62 51.91
CA GLY A 19 11.48 38.24 50.78
C GLY A 19 10.39 37.32 50.24
N ALA A 20 9.12 37.60 50.57
CA ALA A 20 7.98 36.92 49.98
C ALA A 20 7.75 37.39 48.53
N LEU A 21 8.52 36.83 47.59
CA LEU A 21 8.32 37.07 46.16
C LEU A 21 7.05 36.35 45.70
N VAL A 22 6.08 37.09 45.17
CA VAL A 22 4.83 36.52 44.64
C VAL A 22 5.12 35.84 43.31
N VAL A 23 5.36 34.52 43.35
CA VAL A 23 5.37 33.68 42.15
C VAL A 23 3.92 33.38 41.78
N ALA A 24 3.38 34.18 40.87
CA ALA A 24 2.15 33.82 40.18
C ALA A 24 2.47 32.62 39.28
N THR A 25 2.00 31.43 39.66
CA THR A 25 2.15 30.20 38.88
C THR A 25 1.26 30.27 37.64
N ALA A 26 1.76 30.89 36.58
CA ALA A 26 1.19 30.77 35.25
C ALA A 26 1.31 29.31 34.82
N LEU A 27 0.21 28.56 34.94
CA LEU A 27 0.06 27.23 34.35
C LEU A 27 0.03 27.39 32.83
N ILE A 28 1.21 27.42 32.21
CA ILE A 28 1.35 27.17 30.78
C ILE A 28 1.16 25.65 30.63
N PRO A 29 0.10 25.16 29.97
CA PRO A 29 0.03 23.76 29.62
C PRO A 29 1.15 23.48 28.61
N SER A 30 2.12 22.66 29.00
CA SER A 30 3.09 22.09 28.07
C SER A 30 2.38 21.06 27.20
N ALA A 31 1.68 21.55 26.17
CA ALA A 31 1.12 20.70 25.13
C ALA A 31 2.30 20.01 24.42
N GLU A 32 2.38 18.70 24.58
CA GLU A 32 3.12 17.87 23.65
C GLU A 32 2.42 18.00 22.30
N SER A 33 3.05 18.72 21.37
CA SER A 33 2.46 19.03 20.07
C SER A 33 2.42 17.79 19.18
N VAL A 34 1.44 16.93 19.44
CA VAL A 34 0.80 16.11 18.40
C VAL A 34 0.54 17.03 17.20
N ALA A 35 0.88 16.57 16.01
CA ALA A 35 0.52 17.29 14.80
C ALA A 35 -1.01 17.40 14.75
N ALA A 36 -1.55 18.61 14.95
CA ALA A 36 -2.98 18.81 14.86
C ALA A 36 -3.43 18.58 13.42
N ASP A 37 -4.39 17.69 13.21
CA ASP A 37 -5.02 17.52 11.91
C ASP A 37 -5.98 18.68 11.64
N GLN A 38 -5.98 19.13 10.39
CA GLN A 38 -6.89 20.11 9.82
C GLN A 38 -7.76 19.40 8.78
N THR A 39 -9.09 19.56 8.89
CA THR A 39 -9.98 19.30 7.76
C THR A 39 -9.76 20.42 6.74
N SER A 40 -9.10 20.07 5.64
CA SER A 40 -8.82 20.95 4.52
C SER A 40 -9.93 20.83 3.48
N GLU A 41 -10.40 21.97 2.98
CA GLU A 41 -11.43 22.06 1.95
C GLU A 41 -11.08 23.19 0.97
N VAL A 42 -11.22 22.95 -0.33
CA VAL A 42 -11.05 23.97 -1.37
C VAL A 42 -12.01 23.75 -2.53
N THR A 43 -12.68 24.81 -2.98
CA THR A 43 -13.52 24.80 -4.19
C THR A 43 -12.80 25.49 -5.34
N ILE A 44 -12.74 24.83 -6.49
CA ILE A 44 -12.05 25.26 -7.70
C ILE A 44 -13.01 25.08 -8.89
N PRO A 45 -13.24 26.11 -9.72
CA PRO A 45 -13.96 25.98 -10.97
C PRO A 45 -13.05 25.29 -11.98
N TYR A 46 -13.55 24.22 -12.59
CA TYR A 46 -12.91 23.50 -13.67
C TYR A 46 -13.62 23.76 -15.00
N THR A 47 -12.86 23.70 -16.08
CA THR A 47 -13.35 23.62 -17.45
C THR A 47 -13.17 22.19 -17.95
N CYS A 48 -14.27 21.47 -18.14
CA CYS A 48 -14.32 20.08 -18.53
C CYS A 48 -14.60 19.92 -20.03
N GLN A 49 -13.77 19.14 -20.73
CA GLN A 49 -13.85 18.95 -22.18
C GLN A 49 -14.81 17.81 -22.53
N PHE A 50 -16.09 18.13 -22.74
CA PHE A 50 -17.09 17.18 -23.23
C PHE A 50 -17.10 17.13 -24.77
N PRO A 51 -17.60 16.04 -25.40
CA PRO A 51 -17.76 15.98 -26.86
C PRO A 51 -18.72 17.03 -27.45
N SER A 52 -19.55 17.66 -26.61
CA SER A 52 -20.44 18.78 -26.97
C SER A 52 -19.74 20.15 -26.95
N GLY A 53 -18.63 20.28 -26.22
CA GLY A 53 -17.95 21.54 -25.94
C GLY A 53 -17.29 21.56 -24.56
N ALA A 54 -16.69 22.70 -24.22
CA ALA A 54 -16.16 22.94 -22.88
C ALA A 54 -17.30 23.36 -21.93
N GLU A 55 -17.58 22.53 -20.93
CA GLU A 55 -18.57 22.80 -19.87
C GLU A 55 -17.86 23.23 -18.58
N LYS A 56 -18.58 23.92 -17.69
CA LYS A 56 -18.06 24.24 -16.35
C LYS A 56 -18.44 23.16 -15.34
N ALA A 57 -17.57 22.97 -14.36
CA ALA A 57 -17.85 22.19 -13.17
C ALA A 57 -17.20 22.85 -11.95
N ASP A 58 -17.98 23.15 -10.90
CA ASP A 58 -17.40 23.53 -9.62
C ASP A 58 -16.99 22.26 -8.88
N VAL A 59 -15.70 22.15 -8.54
CA VAL A 59 -15.13 20.97 -7.88
C VAL A 59 -14.68 21.36 -6.48
N THR A 60 -15.27 20.72 -5.46
CA THR A 60 -14.86 20.86 -4.06
C THR A 60 -14.05 19.64 -3.64
N ILE A 61 -12.80 19.85 -3.25
CA ILE A 61 -11.89 18.81 -2.77
C ILE A 61 -11.77 18.95 -1.25
N LYS A 62 -11.97 17.84 -0.53
CA LYS A 62 -11.82 17.74 0.94
C LYS A 62 -10.81 16.66 1.28
N ALA A 63 -10.03 16.90 2.33
CA ALA A 63 -9.15 15.90 2.95
C ALA A 63 -8.78 16.31 4.38
N VAL A 64 -8.60 15.34 5.28
CA VAL A 64 -7.97 15.54 6.59
C VAL A 64 -6.45 15.37 6.44
N LEU A 65 -5.70 16.39 6.85
CA LEU A 65 -4.24 16.52 6.65
C LEU A 65 -3.61 17.20 7.89
N PRO A 66 -2.33 16.94 8.25
CA PRO A 66 -1.71 17.58 9.39
C PRO A 66 -1.34 19.05 9.12
N VAL A 67 -1.39 19.93 10.13
CA VAL A 67 -0.88 21.31 10.03
C VAL A 67 0.65 21.39 9.96
N SER A 68 1.34 20.35 10.43
CA SER A 68 2.80 20.28 10.47
C SER A 68 3.31 18.85 10.55
N ALA A 69 4.46 18.59 9.93
CA ALA A 69 5.12 17.29 9.88
C ALA A 69 6.65 17.49 10.00
N GLY A 70 7.42 16.44 10.23
CA GLY A 70 8.88 16.43 10.09
C GLY A 70 9.33 16.27 8.63
N ALA A 71 10.55 16.70 8.32
CA ALA A 71 11.18 16.39 7.04
C ALA A 71 11.34 14.86 6.88
N GLY A 72 10.77 14.30 5.81
CA GLY A 72 10.67 12.87 5.57
C GLY A 72 9.55 12.14 6.32
N GLU A 73 8.71 12.82 7.09
CA GLU A 73 7.53 12.23 7.74
C GLU A 73 6.46 11.89 6.68
N VAL A 74 5.87 10.70 6.77
CA VAL A 74 4.88 10.19 5.80
C VAL A 74 3.48 10.66 6.19
N ILE A 75 2.94 11.58 5.40
CA ILE A 75 1.59 12.13 5.55
C ILE A 75 0.62 11.26 4.74
N ARG A 76 -0.44 10.79 5.40
CA ARG A 76 -1.59 10.15 4.73
C ARG A 76 -2.77 11.12 4.73
N PRO A 77 -3.26 11.59 3.58
CA PRO A 77 -4.55 12.25 3.51
C PRO A 77 -5.65 11.26 3.91
N ALA A 78 -6.53 11.65 4.84
CA ALA A 78 -7.69 10.87 5.26
C ALA A 78 -9.00 11.56 4.83
N ASP A 79 -10.13 10.87 4.93
CA ASP A 79 -11.48 11.37 4.62
C ASP A 79 -11.56 12.18 3.30
N VAL A 80 -10.96 11.63 2.23
CA VAL A 80 -10.86 12.32 0.94
C VAL A 80 -12.19 12.26 0.18
N SER A 81 -12.71 13.42 -0.21
CA SER A 81 -13.78 13.54 -1.21
C SER A 81 -13.43 14.53 -2.31
N VAL A 82 -13.93 14.24 -3.51
CA VAL A 82 -13.94 15.14 -4.67
C VAL A 82 -15.39 15.25 -5.12
N GLU A 83 -16.02 16.37 -4.78
CA GLU A 83 -17.41 16.69 -5.10
C GLU A 83 -17.45 17.50 -6.40
N VAL A 84 -17.95 16.91 -7.49
CA VAL A 84 -18.03 17.54 -8.81
C VAL A 84 -19.47 17.96 -9.09
N GLY A 85 -19.74 19.27 -9.13
CA GLY A 85 -21.01 19.82 -9.58
C GLY A 85 -21.03 19.94 -11.11
N LEU A 86 -21.96 19.24 -11.78
CA LEU A 86 -22.20 19.33 -13.22
C LEU A 86 -23.46 20.17 -13.51
N GLU A 87 -23.33 21.21 -14.34
CA GLU A 87 -24.47 22.01 -14.81
C GLU A 87 -25.39 21.22 -15.75
N ARG A 88 -26.66 21.64 -15.87
CA ARG A 88 -27.69 20.95 -16.67
C ARG A 88 -27.28 20.77 -18.14
N SER A 89 -26.46 21.67 -18.70
CA SER A 89 -25.91 21.58 -20.07
C SER A 89 -25.11 20.29 -20.29
N ALA A 90 -24.19 19.98 -19.37
CA ALA A 90 -23.39 18.75 -19.41
C ALA A 90 -24.26 17.48 -19.28
N LEU A 91 -25.41 17.58 -18.59
CA LEU A 91 -26.32 16.45 -18.36
C LEU A 91 -27.22 16.13 -19.56
N LEU A 92 -27.50 17.09 -20.45
CA LEU A 92 -28.37 16.89 -21.63
C LEU A 92 -27.95 15.72 -22.53
N ARG A 93 -26.65 15.39 -22.58
CA ARG A 93 -26.19 14.25 -23.38
C ARG A 93 -26.55 12.89 -22.79
N PHE A 94 -26.84 12.83 -21.48
CA PHE A 94 -27.17 11.60 -20.78
C PHE A 94 -28.70 11.40 -20.75
N THR A 95 -29.50 12.47 -20.58
CA THR A 95 -30.96 12.37 -20.77
C THR A 95 -31.31 11.99 -22.22
N ALA A 96 -30.58 12.52 -23.21
CA ALA A 96 -30.67 12.10 -24.61
C ALA A 96 -30.18 10.67 -24.91
N LEU A 97 -29.63 9.94 -23.92
CA LEU A 97 -29.31 8.51 -23.97
C LEU A 97 -30.27 7.67 -23.11
N GLU A 98 -31.40 8.25 -22.70
CA GLU A 98 -32.39 7.64 -21.79
C GLU A 98 -31.80 7.24 -20.41
N ALA A 99 -30.70 7.87 -20.00
CA ALA A 99 -30.13 7.68 -18.67
C ALA A 99 -30.99 8.33 -17.60
N THR A 100 -31.26 7.60 -16.52
CA THR A 100 -31.89 8.11 -15.30
C THR A 100 -30.91 8.23 -14.15
N THR A 101 -29.75 7.55 -14.20
CA THR A 101 -28.69 7.69 -13.19
C THR A 101 -27.31 7.85 -13.83
N LEU A 102 -26.41 8.50 -13.07
CA LEU A 102 -25.03 8.76 -13.44
C LEU A 102 -24.12 8.41 -12.25
N SER A 103 -23.05 7.65 -12.47
CA SER A 103 -21.96 7.43 -11.52
C SER A 103 -20.63 7.91 -12.12
N ALA A 104 -19.58 8.00 -11.30
CA ALA A 104 -18.27 8.44 -11.80
C ALA A 104 -17.10 7.73 -11.13
N VAL A 105 -15.99 7.62 -11.85
CA VAL A 105 -14.66 7.40 -11.28
C VAL A 105 -13.81 8.62 -11.58
N ALA A 106 -13.24 9.24 -10.55
CA ALA A 106 -12.39 10.41 -10.65
C ALA A 106 -10.89 10.05 -10.47
N GLU A 107 -10.05 10.75 -11.21
CA GLU A 107 -8.60 10.78 -11.07
C GLU A 107 -8.15 12.23 -10.88
N LEU A 108 -7.77 12.62 -9.66
CA LEU A 108 -7.29 13.97 -9.37
C LEU A 108 -5.76 14.02 -9.32
N THR A 109 -5.15 14.80 -10.20
CA THR A 109 -3.72 15.15 -10.08
C THR A 109 -3.56 16.22 -9.00
N VAL A 110 -2.61 16.04 -8.10
CA VAL A 110 -2.34 16.96 -6.99
C VAL A 110 -0.85 17.28 -6.94
N ARG A 111 -0.51 18.56 -7.10
CA ARG A 111 0.85 19.09 -7.03
C ARG A 111 1.26 19.30 -5.58
N ASN A 112 2.33 18.62 -5.17
CA ASN A 112 2.92 18.74 -3.85
C ASN A 112 4.22 19.53 -3.99
N SER A 113 4.39 20.62 -3.26
CA SER A 113 5.61 21.44 -3.33
C SER A 113 6.15 21.81 -1.95
N VAL A 114 7.46 22.06 -1.86
CA VAL A 114 8.14 22.61 -0.68
C VAL A 114 9.40 23.37 -1.13
N GLY A 115 9.42 24.69 -0.91
CA GLY A 115 10.44 25.56 -1.47
C GLY A 115 10.45 25.51 -3.01
N GLU A 116 11.63 25.32 -3.61
CA GLU A 116 11.82 25.19 -5.07
C GLU A 116 11.47 23.77 -5.60
N HIS A 117 11.12 22.82 -4.74
CA HIS A 117 10.82 21.44 -5.13
C HIS A 117 9.32 21.25 -5.34
N ALA A 118 8.93 20.59 -6.43
CA ALA A 118 7.55 20.17 -6.69
C ALA A 118 7.50 18.77 -7.31
N ALA A 119 6.45 18.00 -6.97
CA ALA A 119 6.15 16.68 -7.51
C ALA A 119 4.63 16.45 -7.55
N ASP A 120 4.14 15.99 -8.69
CA ASP A 120 2.71 15.71 -8.89
C ASP A 120 2.42 14.25 -8.50
N ALA A 121 1.34 14.05 -7.73
CA ALA A 121 0.80 12.75 -7.36
C ALA A 121 -0.59 12.58 -8.00
N SER A 122 -1.01 11.35 -8.30
CA SER A 122 -2.36 11.08 -8.80
C SER A 122 -3.20 10.34 -7.76
N TRP A 123 -4.35 10.89 -7.44
CA TRP A 123 -5.38 10.32 -6.58
C TRP A 123 -6.38 9.59 -7.48
N GLN A 124 -6.10 8.32 -7.76
CA GLN A 124 -6.82 7.46 -8.70
C GLN A 124 -7.91 6.64 -8.01
N GLN A 125 -8.88 6.15 -8.78
CA GLN A 125 -9.96 5.25 -8.32
C GLN A 125 -10.85 5.87 -7.22
N LEU A 126 -11.09 7.19 -7.25
CA LEU A 126 -12.09 7.81 -6.40
C LEU A 126 -13.47 7.52 -6.99
N GLU A 127 -14.30 6.73 -6.30
CA GLU A 127 -15.59 6.25 -6.82
C GLU A 127 -16.75 7.11 -6.29
N ALA A 128 -17.59 7.60 -7.20
CA ALA A 128 -18.87 8.25 -6.88
C ALA A 128 -20.02 7.28 -7.20
N PRO A 129 -20.90 6.96 -6.24
CA PRO A 129 -22.04 6.06 -6.47
C PRO A 129 -23.02 6.67 -7.48
N ALA A 130 -23.90 5.83 -8.03
CA ALA A 130 -24.94 6.29 -8.96
C ALA A 130 -25.93 7.25 -8.26
N VAL A 131 -26.12 8.43 -8.84
CA VAL A 131 -27.08 9.45 -8.42
C VAL A 131 -28.13 9.67 -9.52
N ASP A 132 -29.36 10.00 -9.11
CA ASP A 132 -30.46 10.29 -10.04
C ASP A 132 -30.21 11.56 -10.85
N LEU A 133 -30.55 11.52 -12.14
CA LEU A 133 -30.54 12.67 -13.04
C LEU A 133 -31.89 13.41 -12.96
N PRO A 134 -31.90 14.76 -13.00
CA PRO A 134 -33.13 15.55 -12.91
C PRO A 134 -34.01 15.33 -14.15
N ALA A 135 -35.30 15.06 -13.91
CA ALA A 135 -36.28 14.84 -14.96
C ALA A 135 -36.47 16.09 -15.85
N GLU A 136 -36.73 15.88 -17.14
CA GLU A 136 -36.74 16.99 -18.11
C GLU A 136 -37.84 18.03 -17.82
N ASP A 137 -38.99 17.60 -17.29
CA ASP A 137 -40.19 18.42 -17.05
C ASP A 137 -40.14 19.35 -15.83
N GLU A 138 -39.17 19.25 -14.91
CA GLU A 138 -39.04 20.16 -13.75
C GLU A 138 -38.45 21.54 -14.14
N GLY A 139 -38.98 22.13 -15.22
CA GLY A 139 -38.52 23.37 -15.86
C GLY A 139 -39.51 24.55 -15.80
N GLN A 140 -40.63 24.43 -15.09
CA GLN A 140 -41.56 25.55 -14.93
C GLN A 140 -41.12 26.49 -13.80
N VAL A 141 -40.27 27.45 -14.15
CA VAL A 141 -39.80 28.50 -13.21
C VAL A 141 -40.89 29.55 -13.00
N ASP A 142 -41.49 29.55 -11.82
CA ASP A 142 -42.33 30.63 -11.31
C ASP A 142 -41.51 31.93 -11.25
N SER A 143 -41.85 32.91 -12.10
CA SER A 143 -41.06 34.13 -12.30
C SER A 143 -41.25 35.19 -11.20
N GLN A 144 -41.05 34.79 -9.93
CA GLN A 144 -41.17 35.69 -8.78
C GLN A 144 -40.28 35.34 -7.58
N GLY A 145 -38.99 35.04 -7.82
CA GLY A 145 -37.99 34.88 -6.77
C GLY A 145 -36.64 35.50 -7.14
N VAL A 146 -36.17 36.47 -6.35
CA VAL A 146 -34.75 36.88 -6.34
C VAL A 146 -34.08 36.04 -5.26
N GLY A 147 -33.27 35.06 -5.67
CA GLY A 147 -32.48 34.19 -4.80
C GLY A 147 -31.07 34.02 -5.35
N ASP A 148 -30.11 33.76 -4.46
CA ASP A 148 -28.69 33.95 -4.75
C ASP A 148 -28.08 32.78 -5.55
N GLY A 149 -28.00 32.95 -6.87
CA GLY A 149 -26.95 32.41 -7.74
C GLY A 149 -26.88 30.90 -8.01
N GLN A 150 -27.55 30.05 -7.23
CA GLN A 150 -27.49 28.59 -7.40
C GLN A 150 -28.50 28.10 -8.46
N GLY A 151 -27.99 27.65 -9.61
CA GLY A 151 -28.80 27.21 -10.75
C GLY A 151 -29.53 25.89 -10.51
N ALA A 152 -30.87 25.91 -10.60
CA ALA A 152 -31.68 24.70 -10.47
C ALA A 152 -31.51 23.73 -11.66
N GLY A 153 -31.17 22.46 -11.37
CA GLY A 153 -31.13 21.38 -12.36
C GLY A 153 -29.75 20.82 -12.72
N GLY A 154 -28.69 21.13 -11.96
CA GLY A 154 -27.43 20.38 -11.99
C GLY A 154 -27.45 19.13 -11.09
N VAL A 155 -26.36 18.36 -11.09
CA VAL A 155 -26.15 17.20 -10.19
C VAL A 155 -24.76 17.28 -9.55
N VAL A 156 -24.58 16.72 -8.36
CA VAL A 156 -23.27 16.63 -7.67
C VAL A 156 -22.84 15.17 -7.55
N LEU A 157 -21.64 14.86 -8.03
CA LEU A 157 -21.00 13.55 -7.95
C LEU A 157 -19.94 13.59 -6.85
N THR A 158 -20.19 12.94 -5.72
CA THR A 158 -19.24 12.85 -4.60
C THR A 158 -18.37 11.60 -4.74
N ALA A 159 -17.17 11.75 -5.29
CA ALA A 159 -16.19 10.67 -5.43
C ALA A 159 -15.34 10.52 -4.17
N THR A 160 -15.15 9.31 -3.65
CA THR A 160 -14.32 9.02 -2.46
C THR A 160 -13.44 7.78 -2.66
N GLY A 161 -12.34 7.67 -1.89
CA GLY A 161 -11.43 6.53 -1.95
C GLY A 161 -10.10 6.77 -1.25
N ASP A 162 -9.31 5.70 -1.09
CA ASP A 162 -7.95 5.77 -0.55
C ASP A 162 -6.99 6.46 -1.54
N VAL A 163 -6.18 7.41 -1.07
CA VAL A 163 -5.20 8.14 -1.89
C VAL A 163 -3.75 7.85 -1.48
N PRO A 164 -2.76 8.06 -2.38
CA PRO A 164 -1.35 7.92 -2.03
C PRO A 164 -0.90 8.84 -0.89
N THR A 165 0.00 8.32 -0.05
CA THR A 165 0.73 9.11 0.95
C THR A 165 1.76 10.04 0.30
N VAL A 166 2.02 11.19 0.93
CA VAL A 166 3.06 12.15 0.52
C VAL A 166 4.08 12.35 1.65
N ALA A 167 5.34 12.62 1.31
CA ALA A 167 6.37 13.00 2.28
C ALA A 167 7.20 14.15 1.71
N PHE A 168 7.57 15.12 2.57
CA PHE A 168 8.35 16.29 2.17
C PHE A 168 9.77 16.17 2.71
N GLY A 169 10.75 15.90 1.84
CA GLY A 169 12.14 15.65 2.22
C GLY A 169 12.93 16.88 2.69
N SER A 170 12.41 18.10 2.49
CA SER A 170 13.05 19.35 2.89
C SER A 170 12.19 20.12 3.90
N PRO A 171 12.78 20.70 4.95
CA PRO A 171 12.05 21.59 5.87
C PRO A 171 11.63 22.88 5.17
N GLY A 172 10.47 23.42 5.56
CA GLY A 172 9.88 24.59 4.92
C GLY A 172 8.36 24.63 5.04
N ARG A 173 7.71 25.51 4.28
CA ARG A 173 6.26 25.47 4.08
C ARG A 173 5.97 24.64 2.84
N ALA A 174 5.34 23.49 3.04
CA ALA A 174 4.82 22.68 1.96
C ALA A 174 3.40 23.13 1.57
N THR A 175 3.01 22.87 0.32
CA THR A 175 1.63 23.03 -0.16
C THR A 175 1.18 21.82 -0.98
N ILE A 176 -0.11 21.53 -0.89
CA ILE A 176 -0.80 20.48 -1.63
C ILE A 176 -1.89 21.18 -2.45
N THR A 177 -1.76 21.17 -3.78
CA THR A 177 -2.57 21.97 -4.72
C THR A 177 -3.20 21.07 -5.78
N PRO A 178 -4.55 21.00 -5.89
CA PRO A 178 -5.21 20.30 -6.99
C PRO A 178 -4.79 20.85 -8.36
N ALA A 179 -4.65 19.98 -9.35
CA ALA A 179 -4.23 20.28 -10.71
C ALA A 179 -5.25 19.71 -11.72
N GLY A 180 -4.83 18.95 -12.73
CA GLY A 180 -5.75 18.32 -13.69
C GLY A 180 -6.67 17.25 -13.04
N LEU A 181 -7.90 17.13 -13.54
CA LEU A 181 -8.90 16.16 -13.09
C LEU A 181 -9.40 15.34 -14.29
N GLY A 182 -9.30 14.02 -14.21
CA GLY A 182 -9.97 13.08 -15.12
C GLY A 182 -11.26 12.54 -14.51
N LEU A 183 -12.31 12.41 -15.31
CA LEU A 183 -13.58 11.80 -14.92
C LEU A 183 -13.98 10.72 -15.93
N THR A 184 -14.34 9.54 -15.45
CA THR A 184 -15.04 8.52 -16.24
C THR A 184 -16.47 8.43 -15.74
N LEU A 185 -17.41 8.93 -16.54
CA LEU A 185 -18.83 9.03 -16.22
C LEU A 185 -19.58 7.83 -16.79
N ALA A 186 -20.13 6.96 -15.94
CA ALA A 186 -20.93 5.80 -16.34
C ALA A 186 -22.42 6.09 -16.16
N SER A 187 -23.25 5.70 -17.12
CA SER A 187 -24.68 6.10 -17.16
C SER A 187 -25.62 4.93 -17.42
N PHE A 188 -26.77 4.93 -16.75
CA PHE A 188 -27.71 3.80 -16.72
C PHE A 188 -29.16 4.27 -16.92
N THR A 189 -29.95 3.44 -17.60
CA THR A 189 -31.40 3.63 -17.78
C THR A 189 -32.18 3.27 -16.52
N GLN A 190 -33.50 3.51 -16.52
CA GLN A 190 -34.39 3.24 -15.39
C GLN A 190 -34.34 1.79 -14.89
N ASP A 191 -34.12 0.82 -15.79
CA ASP A 191 -33.99 -0.61 -15.47
C ASP A 191 -32.58 -1.00 -14.99
N GLY A 192 -31.70 -0.03 -14.71
CA GLY A 192 -30.31 -0.24 -14.27
C GLY A 192 -29.37 -0.76 -15.36
N THR A 193 -29.79 -0.71 -16.63
CA THR A 193 -28.96 -1.16 -17.76
C THR A 193 -28.05 -0.02 -18.23
N PRO A 194 -26.74 -0.24 -18.47
CA PRO A 194 -25.86 0.78 -19.02
C PRO A 194 -26.36 1.31 -20.37
N THR A 195 -26.21 2.61 -20.63
CA THR A 195 -26.57 3.19 -21.94
C THR A 195 -25.56 2.81 -23.04
N SER A 196 -25.70 3.37 -24.25
CA SER A 196 -24.80 3.10 -25.38
C SER A 196 -24.33 4.43 -26.01
N PRO A 197 -23.06 4.83 -25.85
CA PRO A 197 -21.99 4.16 -25.09
C PRO A 197 -22.22 4.22 -23.56
N PRO A 198 -21.79 3.19 -22.80
CA PRO A 198 -22.07 3.10 -21.36
C PRO A 198 -21.31 4.14 -20.52
N GLU A 199 -20.15 4.55 -21.00
CA GLU A 199 -19.19 5.40 -20.30
C GLU A 199 -18.73 6.58 -21.19
N LEU A 200 -18.36 7.68 -20.55
CA LEU A 200 -17.70 8.83 -21.16
C LEU A 200 -16.50 9.26 -20.31
N ALA A 201 -15.30 9.24 -20.90
CA ALA A 201 -14.13 9.91 -20.34
C ALA A 201 -14.18 11.43 -20.64
N VAL A 202 -13.88 12.24 -19.64
CA VAL A 202 -13.84 13.71 -19.68
C VAL A 202 -12.57 14.18 -18.98
N THR A 203 -11.83 15.10 -19.62
CA THR A 203 -10.65 15.75 -19.02
C THR A 203 -11.02 17.17 -18.60
N CYS A 204 -10.67 17.54 -17.37
CA CYS A 204 -10.95 18.84 -16.78
C CYS A 204 -9.67 19.52 -16.29
N GLU A 205 -9.53 20.81 -16.59
CA GLU A 205 -8.43 21.66 -16.12
C GLU A 205 -9.01 22.84 -15.30
N PRO A 206 -8.28 23.41 -14.33
CA PRO A 206 -8.72 24.61 -13.61
C PRO A 206 -9.07 25.74 -14.59
N ALA A 207 -10.17 26.46 -14.33
CA ALA A 207 -10.69 27.48 -15.24
C ALA A 207 -9.92 28.82 -15.19
N ASP A 208 -9.00 28.96 -14.24
CA ASP A 208 -8.10 30.10 -14.06
C ASP A 208 -6.74 29.64 -13.49
N ASP A 209 -5.69 30.46 -13.68
CA ASP A 209 -4.32 30.18 -13.21
C ASP A 209 -4.11 30.48 -11.70
N GLU A 210 -5.16 30.57 -10.88
CA GLU A 210 -5.01 30.90 -9.45
C GLU A 210 -4.63 29.66 -8.62
N GLU A 211 -3.43 29.69 -8.01
CA GLU A 211 -3.01 28.63 -7.09
C GLU A 211 -3.86 28.61 -5.81
N ARG A 212 -4.84 27.70 -5.78
CA ARG A 212 -5.73 27.43 -4.64
C ARG A 212 -5.35 26.12 -3.94
N PRO A 213 -4.34 26.11 -3.05
CA PRO A 213 -3.91 24.89 -2.36
C PRO A 213 -4.96 24.41 -1.35
N LEU A 214 -5.27 23.12 -1.42
CA LEU A 214 -6.08 22.37 -0.46
C LEU A 214 -5.49 22.47 0.95
N ALA A 215 -4.17 22.32 1.08
CA ALA A 215 -3.48 22.37 2.36
C ALA A 215 -2.14 23.10 2.29
N ARG A 216 -1.77 23.69 3.44
CA ARG A 216 -0.44 24.23 3.70
C ARG A 216 0.10 23.55 4.97
N ILE A 217 1.27 22.93 4.88
CA ILE A 217 1.83 22.07 5.94
C ILE A 217 3.20 22.61 6.33
N THR A 218 3.46 22.75 7.63
CA THR A 218 4.76 23.22 8.13
C THR A 218 5.70 22.03 8.34
N VAL A 219 6.66 21.87 7.44
CA VAL A 219 7.68 20.80 7.47
C VAL A 219 8.84 21.25 8.35
N ARG A 220 9.04 20.57 9.48
CA ARG A 220 10.05 20.86 10.50
C ARG A 220 11.35 20.14 10.19
N ASP A 221 12.49 20.77 10.50
CA ASP A 221 13.80 20.12 10.40
C ASP A 221 13.92 18.98 11.43
N SER A 222 14.64 17.92 11.08
CA SER A 222 14.89 16.76 11.94
C SER A 222 16.07 16.97 12.89
N THR A 223 16.96 17.95 12.64
CA THR A 223 18.11 18.21 13.51
C THR A 223 17.76 19.09 14.71
N GLY A 224 17.45 18.45 15.85
CA GLY A 224 17.55 19.09 17.16
C GLY A 224 19.02 19.39 17.55
N PRO A 225 19.30 20.42 18.37
CA PRO A 225 20.67 20.86 18.64
C PRO A 225 21.45 19.93 19.58
N THR A 226 22.73 19.71 19.25
CA THR A 226 23.67 18.81 19.96
C THR A 226 24.01 19.24 21.39
N ALA A 227 24.06 18.27 22.30
CA ALA A 227 24.65 18.39 23.66
C ALA A 227 25.59 17.17 23.96
N PRO A 228 26.55 17.28 24.90
CA PRO A 228 27.75 16.43 24.92
C PRO A 228 27.69 15.12 25.74
N SER A 229 28.81 14.38 25.66
CA SER A 229 29.08 13.04 26.22
C SER A 229 29.02 12.88 27.76
N PRO A 230 28.97 11.64 28.29
CA PRO A 230 28.38 11.31 29.60
C PRO A 230 29.32 11.44 30.81
N SER A 231 28.73 11.25 32.01
CA SER A 231 29.41 11.02 33.30
C SER A 231 28.55 10.11 34.18
N ASP A 232 29.18 9.42 35.14
CA ASP A 232 28.67 8.21 35.82
C ASP A 232 27.55 8.41 36.87
N PRO A 233 26.84 7.33 37.31
CA PRO A 233 25.40 7.40 37.61
C PRO A 233 24.97 7.20 39.08
N ALA A 234 23.72 7.62 39.39
CA ALA A 234 22.78 7.03 40.37
C ALA A 234 21.48 7.91 40.49
N PRO A 235 20.35 7.41 41.03
CA PRO A 235 19.71 6.11 40.78
C PRO A 235 18.16 6.17 40.61
N GLY A 236 17.59 5.39 39.68
CA GLY A 236 16.13 5.29 39.47
C GLY A 236 15.52 6.45 38.65
N GLU A 237 14.38 6.31 37.98
CA GLU A 237 13.46 5.16 37.82
C GLU A 237 13.05 5.02 36.35
N GLY A 238 12.50 3.86 35.94
CA GLY A 238 11.79 3.71 34.67
C GLY A 238 12.65 3.77 33.39
N ALA A 239 13.34 2.68 33.04
CA ALA A 239 13.89 2.53 31.71
C ALA A 239 12.78 2.20 30.70
N SER A 240 12.28 3.21 29.98
CA SER A 240 11.43 2.99 28.80
C SER A 240 12.25 2.38 27.68
N GLU A 241 11.78 1.26 27.14
CA GLU A 241 12.45 0.49 26.08
C GLU A 241 12.48 1.28 24.76
N PRO A 242 13.48 1.12 23.88
CA PRO A 242 13.51 1.80 22.59
C PRO A 242 12.25 1.53 21.77
N PRO A 243 11.75 2.51 20.97
CA PRO A 243 10.60 2.28 20.12
C PRO A 243 10.84 1.08 19.21
N ALA A 244 9.81 0.23 19.08
CA ALA A 244 9.93 -1.07 18.42
C ALA A 244 10.43 -0.93 16.98
N LYS A 245 11.09 -2.00 16.51
CA LYS A 245 11.31 -2.19 15.06
C LYS A 245 9.93 -2.15 14.38
N PRO A 246 9.82 -1.62 13.14
CA PRO A 246 8.55 -1.63 12.42
C PRO A 246 7.99 -3.05 12.42
N ASP A 247 6.75 -3.19 12.89
CA ASP A 247 6.15 -4.50 13.10
C ASP A 247 6.15 -5.31 11.81
N ARG A 248 6.43 -6.61 11.94
CA ARG A 248 6.25 -7.55 10.84
C ARG A 248 4.77 -7.45 10.41
N PRO A 249 4.46 -7.36 9.10
CA PRO A 249 3.09 -7.44 8.63
C PRO A 249 2.38 -8.62 9.30
N ALA A 250 1.15 -8.40 9.77
CA ALA A 250 0.38 -9.45 10.41
C ALA A 250 0.38 -10.68 9.47
N PRO A 251 0.83 -11.86 9.93
CA PRO A 251 0.81 -13.04 9.09
C PRO A 251 -0.64 -13.37 8.73
N GLY A 252 -0.84 -14.12 7.65
CA GLY A 252 -2.09 -14.88 7.54
C GLY A 252 -2.15 -15.92 8.67
N LEU A 253 -3.35 -16.44 8.94
CA LEU A 253 -3.69 -17.09 10.21
C LEU A 253 -3.53 -16.18 11.44
N ASP A 254 -4.33 -16.47 12.46
CA ASP A 254 -4.15 -15.87 13.77
C ASP A 254 -2.80 -16.32 14.39
N PRO A 255 -2.05 -15.44 15.10
CA PRO A 255 -0.79 -15.83 15.74
C PRO A 255 -0.88 -17.02 16.70
N ASP A 256 -2.01 -17.22 17.38
CA ASP A 256 -2.24 -18.40 18.23
C ASP A 256 -2.54 -19.66 17.39
N ALA A 257 -3.07 -19.52 16.16
CA ALA A 257 -3.20 -20.64 15.22
C ALA A 257 -1.84 -21.06 14.65
N HIS A 258 -0.94 -20.12 14.33
CA HIS A 258 0.42 -20.45 13.90
C HIS A 258 1.21 -21.16 15.01
N ARG A 259 1.23 -20.62 16.24
CA ARG A 259 1.87 -21.28 17.39
C ARG A 259 1.30 -22.67 17.64
N LYS A 260 -0.02 -22.83 17.50
CA LYS A 260 -0.69 -24.13 17.69
C LYS A 260 -0.31 -25.17 16.62
N ILE A 261 0.01 -24.77 15.39
CA ILE A 261 0.58 -25.69 14.39
C ILE A 261 1.95 -26.17 14.86
N ASP A 262 2.85 -25.24 15.22
CA ASP A 262 4.22 -25.55 15.66
C ASP A 262 4.21 -26.45 16.92
N ASP A 263 3.47 -26.05 17.96
CA ASP A 263 3.33 -26.77 19.24
C ASP A 263 2.82 -28.21 19.03
N LEU A 264 1.80 -28.41 18.18
CA LEU A 264 1.24 -29.74 17.90
C LEU A 264 2.20 -30.61 17.09
N THR A 265 2.92 -30.03 16.14
CA THR A 265 3.91 -30.74 15.32
C THR A 265 5.10 -31.19 16.16
N GLU A 266 5.72 -30.31 16.96
CA GLU A 266 6.85 -30.68 17.82
C GLU A 266 6.44 -31.70 18.88
N ALA A 267 5.31 -31.48 19.57
CA ALA A 267 4.82 -32.40 20.59
C ALA A 267 4.47 -33.79 20.03
N ARG A 268 4.11 -33.92 18.75
CA ARG A 268 3.84 -35.22 18.13
C ARG A 268 5.06 -35.90 17.55
N LEU A 269 6.00 -35.16 16.95
CA LEU A 269 7.28 -35.71 16.50
C LEU A 269 8.01 -36.38 17.67
N GLY A 270 8.10 -35.71 18.82
CA GLY A 270 8.65 -36.30 20.05
C GLY A 270 7.87 -37.49 20.63
N ALA A 271 6.66 -37.77 20.13
CA ALA A 271 5.82 -38.90 20.51
C ALA A 271 5.72 -39.99 19.43
N LEU A 272 6.59 -39.95 18.42
CA LEU A 272 6.76 -41.00 17.40
C LEU A 272 8.08 -41.77 17.54
N ASP A 273 9.05 -41.25 18.31
CA ASP A 273 10.36 -41.90 18.52
C ASP A 273 10.32 -43.06 19.55
N ASP A 274 9.28 -43.17 20.39
CA ASP A 274 9.26 -44.08 21.57
C ASP A 274 8.45 -45.40 21.40
N GLU A 275 7.40 -45.47 20.55
CA GLU A 275 6.57 -46.69 20.38
C GLU A 275 6.16 -46.98 18.92
N ASP A 276 6.12 -48.27 18.56
CA ASP A 276 5.87 -48.82 17.21
C ASP A 276 4.57 -48.28 16.54
N PRO A 277 4.67 -47.33 15.59
CA PRO A 277 3.53 -46.54 15.13
C PRO A 277 2.74 -47.27 14.04
N GLY A 278 1.88 -48.20 14.45
CA GLY A 278 1.05 -49.00 13.56
C GLY A 278 0.18 -48.16 12.61
N SER A 279 0.54 -48.15 11.33
CA SER A 279 -0.23 -47.66 10.17
C SER A 279 -0.37 -46.14 9.93
N CYS A 280 0.46 -45.29 10.55
CA CYS A 280 0.65 -43.89 10.13
C CYS A 280 2.12 -43.46 10.26
N PRO A 281 2.60 -42.48 9.47
CA PRO A 281 1.91 -41.76 8.40
C PRO A 281 1.58 -42.64 7.17
N ILE A 282 0.56 -42.24 6.40
CA ILE A 282 0.20 -42.86 5.11
C ILE A 282 0.52 -41.90 3.97
N GLU A 283 1.49 -42.25 3.14
CA GLU A 283 1.73 -41.58 1.86
C GLU A 283 0.77 -42.13 0.80
N ILE A 284 -0.04 -41.26 0.21
CA ILE A 284 -1.03 -41.62 -0.82
C ILE A 284 -0.32 -41.69 -2.19
N PRO A 285 -0.50 -42.77 -2.98
CA PRO A 285 0.09 -42.89 -4.31
C PRO A 285 -0.25 -41.67 -5.18
N PRO A 286 0.75 -40.94 -5.74
CA PRO A 286 0.50 -39.72 -6.49
C PRO A 286 -0.44 -39.91 -7.68
N GLU A 287 -0.48 -41.09 -8.29
CA GLU A 287 -1.42 -41.42 -9.38
C GLU A 287 -2.91 -41.38 -8.99
N TRP A 288 -3.26 -41.26 -7.70
CA TRP A 288 -4.64 -41.13 -7.22
C TRP A 288 -5.05 -39.67 -6.92
N VAL A 289 -4.08 -38.77 -6.71
CA VAL A 289 -4.32 -37.42 -6.17
C VAL A 289 -3.63 -36.30 -6.95
N MET A 290 -2.59 -36.60 -7.72
CA MET A 290 -1.86 -35.62 -8.52
C MET A 290 -2.74 -35.07 -9.63
N THR A 291 -2.74 -33.74 -9.80
CA THR A 291 -3.45 -33.09 -10.89
C THR A 291 -2.73 -31.82 -11.34
N THR A 292 -2.99 -31.36 -12.55
CA THR A 292 -2.44 -30.12 -13.09
C THR A 292 -3.42 -28.97 -12.95
N ALA A 293 -2.92 -27.79 -12.66
CA ALA A 293 -3.71 -26.57 -12.59
C ALA A 293 -2.93 -25.37 -13.16
N GLU A 294 -3.65 -24.31 -13.50
CA GLU A 294 -3.09 -23.06 -14.03
C GLU A 294 -3.64 -21.86 -13.25
N THR A 295 -2.80 -20.84 -13.03
CA THR A 295 -3.19 -19.61 -12.33
C THR A 295 -2.27 -18.44 -12.68
N TYR A 296 -2.55 -17.27 -12.14
CA TYR A 296 -1.61 -16.13 -12.13
C TYR A 296 -1.25 -15.73 -10.70
N ALA A 297 -0.03 -15.19 -10.54
CA ALA A 297 0.35 -14.44 -9.35
C ALA A 297 0.90 -13.06 -9.74
N ALA A 298 0.57 -12.03 -8.97
CA ALA A 298 1.05 -10.66 -9.14
C ALA A 298 1.42 -10.06 -7.79
N GLY A 299 2.35 -9.12 -7.73
CA GLY A 299 2.78 -8.55 -6.46
C GLY A 299 3.84 -7.47 -6.57
N TYR A 300 4.61 -7.29 -5.49
CA TYR A 300 5.70 -6.34 -5.38
C TYR A 300 6.90 -6.96 -4.64
N ALA A 301 8.11 -6.57 -5.04
CA ALA A 301 9.35 -6.88 -4.33
C ALA A 301 10.20 -5.63 -4.12
N ASN A 302 10.66 -5.43 -2.89
CA ASN A 302 11.44 -4.27 -2.49
C ASN A 302 12.90 -4.41 -2.94
N ALA A 303 13.51 -3.28 -3.31
CA ALA A 303 14.95 -3.13 -3.43
C ALA A 303 15.41 -2.21 -2.30
N VAL A 304 15.73 -2.78 -1.14
CA VAL A 304 15.86 -2.05 0.15
C VAL A 304 16.85 -0.88 0.09
N LYS A 305 17.96 -1.04 -0.63
CA LYS A 305 18.99 0.00 -0.79
C LYS A 305 18.60 1.13 -1.74
N LEU A 306 17.52 0.97 -2.49
CA LEU A 306 16.97 1.95 -3.45
C LEU A 306 15.69 2.60 -2.93
N ASP A 307 15.28 2.28 -1.69
CA ASP A 307 14.07 2.76 -1.00
C ASP A 307 12.80 2.74 -1.86
N GLY A 308 12.56 1.60 -2.51
CA GLY A 308 11.42 1.41 -3.40
C GLY A 308 11.15 -0.05 -3.73
N ALA A 309 10.11 -0.29 -4.53
CA ALA A 309 9.69 -1.62 -4.96
C ALA A 309 9.49 -1.72 -6.47
N ALA A 310 9.82 -2.87 -7.04
CA ALA A 310 9.40 -3.27 -8.36
C ALA A 310 8.06 -4.02 -8.26
N ALA A 311 7.15 -3.81 -9.21
CA ALA A 311 6.05 -4.75 -9.42
C ALA A 311 6.60 -6.10 -9.91
N LEU A 312 5.84 -7.17 -9.70
CA LEU A 312 6.11 -8.51 -10.20
C LEU A 312 4.86 -9.06 -10.88
N GLY A 313 5.03 -9.55 -12.11
CA GLY A 313 3.95 -10.17 -12.87
C GLY A 313 3.03 -9.18 -13.61
N PRO A 314 1.76 -9.57 -13.91
CA PRO A 314 1.13 -10.83 -13.55
C PRO A 314 1.81 -12.03 -14.24
N ALA A 315 2.38 -12.92 -13.43
CA ALA A 315 3.11 -14.09 -13.90
C ALA A 315 2.16 -15.27 -14.04
N PHE A 316 2.11 -15.87 -15.22
CA PHE A 316 1.37 -17.11 -15.44
C PHE A 316 2.13 -18.28 -14.82
N MET A 317 1.39 -19.21 -14.20
CA MET A 317 1.96 -20.31 -13.42
C MET A 317 1.28 -21.62 -13.77
N LYS A 318 2.11 -22.63 -14.07
CA LYS A 318 1.70 -24.03 -14.27
C LYS A 318 2.00 -24.79 -12.99
N VAL A 319 0.98 -25.44 -12.45
CA VAL A 319 1.01 -26.06 -11.11
C VAL A 319 0.78 -27.56 -11.25
N VAL A 320 1.62 -28.36 -10.59
CA VAL A 320 1.42 -29.79 -10.37
C VAL A 320 1.07 -30.01 -8.91
N LEU A 321 -0.22 -30.16 -8.63
CA LEU A 321 -0.75 -30.36 -7.28
C LEU A 321 -0.50 -31.80 -6.80
N ASN A 322 -0.35 -31.96 -5.49
CA ASN A 322 -0.30 -33.27 -4.80
C ASN A 322 0.77 -34.22 -5.37
N LYS A 323 1.93 -33.69 -5.81
CA LYS A 323 3.09 -34.49 -6.25
C LYS A 323 3.57 -35.44 -5.15
N ARG A 324 3.41 -35.04 -3.89
CA ARG A 324 3.43 -35.89 -2.71
C ARG A 324 2.26 -35.51 -1.81
N TYR A 325 1.63 -36.48 -1.16
CA TYR A 325 0.53 -36.26 -0.23
C TYR A 325 0.64 -37.28 0.91
N ILE A 326 0.84 -36.79 2.13
CA ILE A 326 0.84 -37.59 3.35
C ILE A 326 -0.43 -37.27 4.14
N ASN A 327 -1.12 -38.30 4.62
CA ASN A 327 -2.09 -38.17 5.69
C ASN A 327 -1.53 -38.89 6.93
N ASP A 328 -1.24 -38.13 7.99
CA ASP A 328 -0.89 -38.70 9.28
C ASP A 328 -2.08 -38.54 10.23
N SER A 329 -2.93 -39.57 10.30
CA SER A 329 -4.05 -39.59 11.24
C SER A 329 -3.62 -39.79 12.70
N CYS A 330 -2.38 -40.21 12.95
CA CYS A 330 -1.81 -40.29 14.30
C CYS A 330 -1.36 -38.92 14.81
N ALA A 331 -0.90 -38.02 13.93
CA ALA A 331 -0.63 -36.62 14.23
C ALA A 331 -1.84 -35.68 14.04
N SER A 332 -2.83 -36.14 13.27
CA SER A 332 -3.89 -35.31 12.70
C SER A 332 -3.32 -34.19 11.83
N THR A 333 -2.40 -34.53 10.93
CA THR A 333 -1.80 -33.60 9.96
C THR A 333 -1.95 -34.13 8.53
N VAL A 334 -1.90 -33.20 7.58
CA VAL A 334 -1.76 -33.51 6.15
C VAL A 334 -0.60 -32.69 5.61
N ASP A 335 0.36 -33.36 4.98
CA ASP A 335 1.53 -32.74 4.37
C ASP A 335 1.48 -32.95 2.85
N VAL A 336 1.32 -31.85 2.11
CA VAL A 336 1.24 -31.86 0.65
C VAL A 336 2.48 -31.20 0.06
N THR A 337 3.06 -31.81 -0.96
CA THR A 337 4.07 -31.18 -1.82
C THR A 337 3.50 -31.00 -3.21
N SER A 338 3.49 -29.76 -3.69
CA SER A 338 3.11 -29.39 -5.06
C SER A 338 4.28 -28.66 -5.74
N GLU A 339 4.28 -28.56 -7.06
CA GLU A 339 5.32 -27.88 -7.84
C GLU A 339 4.75 -26.79 -8.74
N VAL A 340 5.51 -25.72 -8.95
CA VAL A 340 5.12 -24.55 -9.75
C VAL A 340 6.23 -24.14 -10.72
N GLU A 341 5.89 -24.02 -12.00
CA GLU A 341 6.72 -23.37 -13.01
C GLU A 341 6.07 -22.05 -13.46
N PHE A 342 6.82 -20.95 -13.39
CA PHE A 342 6.45 -19.71 -14.06
C PHE A 342 6.60 -19.88 -15.56
N GLU A 343 5.69 -19.33 -16.37
CA GLU A 343 5.84 -19.33 -17.83
C GLU A 343 5.52 -17.97 -18.43
N TYR A 344 6.42 -17.51 -19.30
CA TYR A 344 6.23 -16.31 -20.11
C TYR A 344 6.96 -16.48 -21.45
N GLU A 345 6.24 -16.34 -22.57
CA GLU A 345 6.76 -16.55 -23.93
C GLU A 345 7.49 -17.90 -24.12
N GLY A 346 7.01 -18.97 -23.48
CA GLY A 346 7.64 -20.30 -23.53
C GLY A 346 8.94 -20.43 -22.73
N LYS A 347 9.26 -19.46 -21.86
CA LYS A 347 10.45 -19.45 -20.99
C LYS A 347 10.03 -19.58 -19.52
N ARG A 348 10.85 -20.27 -18.72
CA ARG A 348 10.67 -20.38 -17.26
C ARG A 348 11.13 -19.10 -16.55
N GLN A 349 10.29 -18.08 -16.58
CA GLN A 349 10.57 -16.76 -15.99
C GLN A 349 9.26 -16.02 -15.69
N LEU A 350 9.35 -14.97 -14.87
CA LEU A 350 8.30 -13.97 -14.79
C LEU A 350 8.32 -13.06 -16.05
N PRO A 351 7.22 -12.34 -16.35
CA PRO A 351 7.23 -11.26 -17.34
C PRO A 351 8.32 -10.24 -17.01
N PRO A 352 9.02 -9.66 -18.02
CA PRO A 352 9.93 -8.56 -17.78
C PRO A 352 9.20 -7.37 -17.17
N THR A 353 9.67 -6.88 -16.02
CA THR A 353 9.08 -5.71 -15.36
C THR A 353 10.06 -4.54 -15.33
N LYS A 354 9.57 -3.37 -15.72
CA LYS A 354 10.34 -2.13 -15.72
C LYS A 354 10.13 -1.40 -14.40
N ALA A 355 11.22 -1.11 -13.70
CA ALA A 355 11.22 -0.42 -12.43
C ALA A 355 12.07 0.85 -12.49
N THR A 356 11.68 1.87 -11.74
CA THR A 356 12.39 3.15 -11.62
C THR A 356 12.64 3.45 -10.16
N PHE A 357 13.86 3.88 -9.85
CA PHE A 357 14.37 4.12 -8.51
C PHE A 357 15.20 5.41 -8.46
N LEU A 358 15.56 5.85 -7.25
CA LEU A 358 16.61 6.84 -7.05
C LEU A 358 17.88 6.12 -6.57
N SER A 359 18.77 5.75 -7.50
CA SER A 359 20.09 5.26 -7.13
C SER A 359 20.80 6.28 -6.23
N TYR A 360 21.28 5.78 -5.08
CA TYR A 360 21.89 6.58 -4.02
C TYR A 360 21.01 7.74 -3.49
N GLY A 361 19.68 7.68 -3.70
CA GLY A 361 18.72 8.69 -3.23
C GLY A 361 18.61 9.96 -4.08
N PHE A 362 19.38 10.11 -5.17
CA PHE A 362 19.35 11.32 -6.01
C PHE A 362 19.49 11.11 -7.52
N MET A 363 19.81 9.90 -7.99
CA MET A 363 19.98 9.61 -9.42
C MET A 363 18.79 8.80 -9.94
N PRO A 364 17.84 9.39 -10.70
CA PRO A 364 16.82 8.65 -11.41
C PRO A 364 17.41 7.54 -12.29
N THR A 365 17.17 6.30 -11.88
CA THR A 365 17.59 5.11 -12.61
C THR A 365 16.39 4.26 -12.95
N THR A 366 16.36 3.76 -14.19
CA THR A 366 15.32 2.86 -14.67
C THR A 366 15.98 1.63 -15.25
N ALA A 367 15.43 0.45 -14.98
CA ALA A 367 15.90 -0.82 -15.52
C ALA A 367 14.71 -1.75 -15.82
N THR A 368 14.86 -2.62 -16.80
CA THR A 368 13.98 -3.78 -16.99
C THR A 368 14.61 -5.00 -16.35
N MET A 369 13.90 -5.58 -15.39
CA MET A 369 14.27 -6.78 -14.64
C MET A 369 13.55 -7.99 -15.20
N VAL A 370 14.25 -9.13 -15.29
CA VAL A 370 13.64 -10.46 -15.43
C VAL A 370 14.11 -11.35 -14.29
N LEU A 371 13.16 -12.05 -13.67
CA LEU A 371 13.42 -13.15 -12.74
C LEU A 371 13.25 -14.47 -13.48
N GLU A 372 14.37 -15.11 -13.80
CA GLU A 372 14.44 -16.41 -14.47
C GLU A 372 14.42 -17.52 -13.41
N GLN A 373 13.52 -18.51 -13.55
CA GLN A 373 13.43 -19.65 -12.65
C GLN A 373 14.46 -20.71 -13.08
N VAL A 374 15.36 -21.09 -12.17
CA VAL A 374 16.57 -21.85 -12.51
C VAL A 374 16.70 -23.12 -11.66
N GLY A 375 16.97 -24.25 -12.31
CA GLY A 375 17.00 -25.57 -11.66
C GLY A 375 15.63 -26.24 -11.67
N PRO A 376 15.19 -26.89 -10.56
CA PRO A 376 13.89 -27.56 -10.49
C PRO A 376 12.72 -26.56 -10.56
N PRO A 377 11.47 -27.03 -10.68
CA PRO A 377 10.30 -26.21 -10.36
C PRO A 377 10.39 -25.59 -8.96
N ALA A 378 9.64 -24.52 -8.70
CA ALA A 378 9.45 -24.05 -7.34
C ALA A 378 8.60 -25.08 -6.56
N VAL A 379 8.95 -25.32 -5.31
CA VAL A 379 8.27 -26.30 -4.46
C VAL A 379 7.32 -25.58 -3.52
N VAL A 380 6.07 -26.05 -3.45
CA VAL A 380 5.07 -25.62 -2.46
C VAL A 380 4.94 -26.74 -1.44
N GLN A 381 5.32 -26.49 -0.20
CA GLN A 381 5.16 -27.40 0.93
C GLN A 381 4.04 -26.88 1.82
N THR A 382 2.96 -27.65 1.92
CA THR A 382 1.73 -27.29 2.63
C THR A 382 1.53 -28.24 3.80
N HIS A 383 1.31 -27.69 5.00
CA HIS A 383 1.06 -28.43 6.22
C HIS A 383 -0.28 -27.99 6.83
N THR A 384 -1.21 -28.93 7.04
CA THR A 384 -2.57 -28.66 7.52
C THR A 384 -2.89 -29.46 8.78
N VAL A 385 -3.42 -28.83 9.84
CA VAL A 385 -3.79 -29.51 11.11
C VAL A 385 -5.29 -29.86 11.15
N THR A 386 -5.60 -31.15 11.08
CA THR A 386 -6.96 -31.67 10.87
C THR A 386 -7.73 -32.04 12.15
N ASN A 387 -7.15 -31.87 13.35
CA ASN A 387 -7.85 -32.07 14.64
C ASN A 387 -8.66 -30.85 15.13
N THR A 388 -8.68 -29.75 14.39
CA THR A 388 -9.42 -28.52 14.74
C THR A 388 -10.64 -28.33 13.84
N PRO A 389 -11.70 -27.60 14.25
CA PRO A 389 -12.86 -27.37 13.40
C PRO A 389 -12.60 -26.50 12.14
N THR A 390 -11.46 -25.82 12.05
CA THR A 390 -11.17 -24.85 10.99
C THR A 390 -10.12 -25.30 9.97
N TYR A 391 -9.33 -26.32 10.30
CA TYR A 391 -8.21 -26.82 9.50
C TYR A 391 -7.23 -25.71 9.08
N PRO A 392 -6.45 -25.12 10.02
CA PRO A 392 -5.43 -24.15 9.70
C PRO A 392 -4.28 -24.80 8.91
N GLU A 393 -3.73 -24.03 7.97
CA GLU A 393 -2.76 -24.42 6.96
C GLU A 393 -1.62 -23.39 6.90
N GLU A 394 -0.37 -23.86 6.92
CA GLU A 394 0.79 -23.09 6.45
C GLU A 394 1.29 -23.66 5.12
N SER A 395 1.54 -22.79 4.14
CA SER A 395 2.13 -23.14 2.85
C SER A 395 3.41 -22.34 2.60
N THR A 396 4.55 -23.01 2.56
CA THR A 396 5.86 -22.43 2.18
C THR A 396 6.16 -22.70 0.70
N VAL A 397 6.39 -21.64 -0.06
CA VAL A 397 6.78 -21.66 -1.49
C VAL A 397 8.26 -21.31 -1.62
N THR A 398 9.06 -22.21 -2.17
CA THR A 398 10.51 -22.05 -2.34
C THR A 398 10.88 -22.08 -3.82
N ALA A 399 11.40 -20.98 -4.35
CA ALA A 399 11.79 -20.82 -5.75
C ALA A 399 13.26 -20.43 -5.90
N GLN A 400 14.00 -21.12 -6.77
CA GLN A 400 15.36 -20.74 -7.16
C GLN A 400 15.32 -19.80 -8.38
N LEU A 401 15.82 -18.58 -8.20
CA LEU A 401 15.73 -17.48 -9.16
C LEU A 401 17.11 -16.95 -9.57
N SER A 402 17.18 -16.38 -10.77
CA SER A 402 18.31 -15.59 -11.27
C SER A 402 17.76 -14.27 -11.81
N MET A 403 18.27 -13.14 -11.30
CA MET A 403 17.83 -11.80 -11.71
C MET A 403 18.76 -11.28 -12.81
N ARG A 404 18.21 -10.88 -13.95
CA ARG A 404 18.94 -10.26 -15.07
C ARG A 404 18.38 -8.86 -15.36
N LEU A 405 19.25 -7.91 -15.70
CA LEU A 405 18.92 -6.50 -15.91
C LEU A 405 19.27 -6.05 -17.34
N TYR A 406 18.43 -5.20 -17.94
CA TYR A 406 18.66 -4.55 -19.25
C TYR A 406 17.75 -3.31 -19.43
N ASP A 407 17.83 -2.61 -20.58
CA ASP A 407 17.23 -1.27 -20.80
C ASP A 407 17.57 -0.27 -19.66
N VAL A 408 18.79 -0.36 -19.13
CA VAL A 408 19.21 0.46 -18.00
C VAL A 408 19.44 1.90 -18.47
N LYS A 409 18.88 2.86 -17.73
CA LYS A 409 18.99 4.30 -17.99
C LYS A 409 19.34 5.02 -16.70
N VAL A 410 20.26 5.96 -16.78
CA VAL A 410 20.71 6.83 -15.68
C VAL A 410 20.43 8.28 -16.12
N ASN A 411 19.60 8.99 -15.35
CA ASN A 411 19.11 10.33 -15.71
C ASN A 411 18.52 10.39 -17.14
N GLY A 412 17.83 9.31 -17.55
CA GLY A 412 17.26 9.11 -18.89
C GLY A 412 18.26 8.66 -19.98
N VAL A 413 19.57 8.79 -19.76
CA VAL A 413 20.62 8.36 -20.70
C VAL A 413 20.80 6.83 -20.62
N PRO A 414 20.76 6.09 -21.75
CA PRO A 414 21.03 4.65 -21.75
C PRO A 414 22.44 4.31 -21.25
N LEU A 415 22.52 3.31 -20.38
CA LEU A 415 23.76 2.70 -19.89
C LEU A 415 23.82 1.26 -20.44
N ASP A 416 24.84 0.96 -21.27
CA ASP A 416 24.99 -0.37 -21.84
C ASP A 416 25.62 -1.32 -20.82
N VAL A 417 24.77 -2.13 -20.20
CA VAL A 417 25.14 -3.17 -19.24
C VAL A 417 25.50 -4.51 -19.92
N GLY A 418 25.44 -4.60 -21.24
CA GLY A 418 25.68 -5.85 -21.96
C GLY A 418 24.55 -6.90 -21.79
N PRO A 419 24.71 -8.08 -22.40
CA PRO A 419 23.68 -9.12 -22.40
C PRO A 419 23.62 -9.92 -21.08
N ASP A 420 24.73 -10.00 -20.37
CA ASP A 420 24.95 -10.96 -19.28
C ASP A 420 24.74 -10.37 -17.86
N CYS A 421 24.44 -9.08 -17.72
CA CYS A 421 24.32 -8.39 -16.42
C CYS A 421 23.26 -9.03 -15.50
N ARG A 422 23.73 -9.80 -14.51
CA ARG A 422 22.86 -10.64 -13.67
C ARG A 422 23.46 -11.02 -12.32
N THR A 423 22.64 -11.54 -11.42
CA THR A 423 23.10 -12.11 -10.15
C THR A 423 24.19 -13.18 -10.36
N GLU A 424 25.26 -13.14 -9.55
CA GLU A 424 26.47 -13.96 -9.70
C GLU A 424 26.17 -15.47 -9.69
N ARG A 425 25.10 -15.85 -8.99
CA ARG A 425 24.60 -17.19 -8.70
C ARG A 425 23.07 -17.12 -8.54
N PRO A 426 22.36 -18.26 -8.63
CA PRO A 426 20.98 -18.33 -8.20
C PRO A 426 20.80 -17.95 -6.73
N PHE A 427 19.61 -17.44 -6.41
CA PHE A 427 19.19 -17.15 -5.06
C PHE A 427 17.78 -17.68 -4.79
N GLU A 428 17.52 -17.94 -3.51
CA GLU A 428 16.26 -18.50 -3.05
C GLU A 428 15.29 -17.36 -2.73
N GLN A 429 14.10 -17.42 -3.32
CA GLN A 429 12.93 -16.70 -2.84
C GLN A 429 12.06 -17.70 -2.08
N VAL A 430 12.00 -17.55 -0.76
CA VAL A 430 11.00 -18.20 0.09
C VAL A 430 9.84 -17.23 0.28
N LEU A 431 8.62 -17.71 0.12
CA LEU A 431 7.39 -17.02 0.52
C LEU A 431 6.57 -17.95 1.41
N LYS A 432 5.87 -17.41 2.39
CA LYS A 432 4.90 -18.11 3.23
C LYS A 432 3.50 -17.55 3.02
N GLY A 433 2.55 -18.45 2.85
CA GLY A 433 1.12 -18.21 2.88
C GLY A 433 0.52 -18.99 4.03
N TYR A 434 -0.57 -18.47 4.59
CA TYR A 434 -1.21 -19.01 5.78
C TYR A 434 -2.72 -18.85 5.64
N GLY A 435 -3.48 -19.90 5.92
CA GLY A 435 -4.94 -19.88 5.78
C GLY A 435 -5.64 -20.96 6.60
N GLN A 436 -6.94 -21.12 6.40
CA GLN A 436 -7.74 -22.17 7.04
C GLN A 436 -8.77 -22.71 6.06
N SER A 437 -8.98 -24.03 6.02
CA SER A 437 -9.86 -24.65 5.03
C SER A 437 -11.36 -24.49 5.32
N TYR A 438 -11.77 -24.20 6.57
CA TYR A 438 -13.19 -24.17 6.95
C TYR A 438 -13.57 -23.06 7.95
N PRO A 439 -14.35 -22.04 7.54
CA PRO A 439 -14.56 -21.63 6.16
C PRO A 439 -13.24 -21.19 5.49
N PRO A 440 -13.09 -21.34 4.16
CA PRO A 440 -11.89 -20.91 3.44
C PRO A 440 -11.53 -19.45 3.71
N ALA A 441 -10.33 -19.21 4.23
CA ALA A 441 -9.78 -17.86 4.46
C ALA A 441 -8.24 -17.86 4.45
N GLY A 442 -7.63 -16.69 4.22
CA GLY A 442 -6.17 -16.54 4.11
C GLY A 442 -5.63 -17.01 2.76
N TYR A 443 -4.40 -17.53 2.74
CA TYR A 443 -3.86 -18.25 1.59
C TYR A 443 -4.14 -19.75 1.71
N LEU A 444 -4.69 -20.34 0.65
CA LEU A 444 -4.80 -21.78 0.47
C LEU A 444 -4.38 -22.07 -0.98
N VAL A 445 -3.56 -23.10 -1.22
CA VAL A 445 -2.98 -23.35 -2.56
C VAL A 445 -4.02 -23.37 -3.67
N ALA A 446 -5.20 -23.95 -3.41
CA ALA A 446 -6.31 -24.04 -4.37
C ALA A 446 -7.11 -22.73 -4.58
N TYR A 447 -7.27 -21.91 -3.54
CA TYR A 447 -8.08 -20.69 -3.57
C TYR A 447 -7.26 -19.41 -3.81
N GLY A 448 -5.94 -19.50 -3.79
CA GLY A 448 -5.05 -18.34 -3.87
C GLY A 448 -4.99 -17.59 -2.53
N GLY A 449 -4.76 -16.28 -2.61
CA GLY A 449 -4.51 -15.41 -1.44
C GLY A 449 -3.08 -14.88 -1.40
N ASN A 450 -2.64 -14.37 -0.24
CA ASN A 450 -1.37 -13.67 -0.12
C ASN A 450 -0.21 -14.54 0.40
N LEU A 451 0.92 -14.41 -0.28
CA LEU A 451 2.22 -15.02 -0.01
C LEU A 451 3.22 -13.90 0.34
N THR A 452 3.97 -14.02 1.44
CA THR A 452 4.92 -13.00 1.92
C THR A 452 6.26 -13.59 2.29
N GLY A 453 7.37 -12.88 2.08
CA GLY A 453 8.69 -13.39 2.45
C GLY A 453 9.83 -12.43 2.16
N TYR A 454 11.06 -12.93 2.25
CA TYR A 454 12.28 -12.14 2.04
C TYR A 454 13.30 -12.92 1.22
N ALA A 455 14.00 -12.24 0.31
CA ALA A 455 15.09 -12.81 -0.48
C ALA A 455 16.46 -12.23 -0.06
N HIS A 456 17.51 -13.05 -0.18
CA HIS A 456 18.90 -12.58 -0.22
C HIS A 456 19.31 -12.39 -1.68
N ILE A 457 19.41 -11.15 -2.15
CA ILE A 457 19.89 -10.87 -3.51
C ILE A 457 21.43 -10.86 -3.46
N PRO A 458 22.12 -11.75 -4.18
CA PRO A 458 23.58 -11.83 -4.19
C PRO A 458 24.20 -10.71 -5.04
N PRO A 459 25.54 -10.55 -5.02
CA PRO A 459 26.27 -9.72 -5.98
C PRO A 459 25.86 -9.94 -7.44
N PHE A 460 26.11 -8.93 -8.28
CA PHE A 460 25.96 -9.01 -9.72
C PHE A 460 27.29 -9.39 -10.39
N LYS A 461 27.20 -9.94 -11.60
CA LYS A 461 28.33 -10.18 -12.50
C LYS A 461 27.96 -9.91 -13.96
N GLY A 462 28.97 -9.65 -14.79
CA GLY A 462 28.82 -9.53 -16.26
C GLY A 462 28.10 -8.26 -16.72
N CYS A 463 28.09 -7.21 -15.90
CA CYS A 463 27.51 -5.92 -16.18
C CYS A 463 28.54 -4.96 -16.80
N GLY A 464 28.24 -4.49 -18.01
CA GLY A 464 29.05 -3.51 -18.75
C GLY A 464 29.69 -4.10 -20.01
N VAL A 465 29.96 -3.23 -20.99
CA VAL A 465 30.54 -3.60 -22.31
C VAL A 465 31.95 -3.06 -22.54
N GLY A 466 32.57 -2.42 -21.54
CA GLY A 466 33.89 -1.82 -21.67
C GLY A 466 34.52 -1.40 -20.34
N GLU A 467 33.71 -0.98 -19.37
CA GLU A 467 34.07 -0.88 -17.96
C GLU A 467 33.30 -1.92 -17.13
N ASP A 468 33.82 -2.25 -15.96
CA ASP A 468 33.20 -3.19 -15.00
C ASP A 468 32.15 -2.45 -14.15
N LEU A 469 30.88 -2.79 -14.35
CA LEU A 469 29.74 -2.25 -13.61
C LEU A 469 29.23 -3.23 -12.53
N ASP A 470 29.87 -4.38 -12.32
CA ASP A 470 29.47 -5.36 -11.30
C ASP A 470 29.45 -4.76 -9.89
N PRO A 471 30.42 -3.89 -9.49
CA PRO A 471 30.34 -3.18 -8.21
C PRO A 471 29.16 -2.21 -8.11
N LEU A 472 28.70 -1.62 -9.22
CA LEU A 472 27.61 -0.64 -9.25
C LEU A 472 26.25 -1.31 -8.98
N PHE A 473 25.95 -2.41 -9.66
CA PHE A 473 24.69 -3.14 -9.41
C PHE A 473 24.74 -3.89 -8.07
N THR A 474 25.91 -4.39 -7.67
CA THR A 474 26.12 -4.99 -6.33
C THR A 474 25.96 -3.98 -5.20
N SER A 475 26.48 -2.76 -5.35
CA SER A 475 26.29 -1.70 -4.35
C SER A 475 24.83 -1.28 -4.29
N ALA A 476 24.15 -1.16 -5.43
CA ALA A 476 22.79 -0.64 -5.54
C ALA A 476 21.67 -1.62 -5.13
N ILE A 477 21.76 -2.91 -5.47
CA ILE A 477 20.61 -3.85 -5.39
C ILE A 477 20.85 -4.99 -4.39
N SER A 478 22.05 -5.57 -4.36
CA SER A 478 22.33 -6.80 -3.58
C SER A 478 22.16 -6.60 -2.06
N SER A 479 21.63 -7.61 -1.38
CA SER A 479 21.38 -7.66 0.07
C SER A 479 22.65 -7.46 0.91
N VAL A 480 22.50 -6.96 2.13
CA VAL A 480 23.67 -6.68 3.00
C VAL A 480 24.16 -7.95 3.69
N GLY A 481 25.38 -8.36 3.35
CA GLY A 481 26.04 -9.53 3.94
C GLY A 481 25.33 -10.83 3.57
N LYS A 482 24.73 -11.50 4.56
CA LYS A 482 23.92 -12.73 4.40
C LYS A 482 22.45 -12.55 4.77
N LYS A 483 22.00 -11.33 5.06
CA LYS A 483 20.63 -11.08 5.53
C LYS A 483 19.67 -11.11 4.34
N ALA A 484 18.62 -11.93 4.40
CA ALA A 484 17.45 -11.72 3.55
C ALA A 484 16.73 -10.45 4.02
N ASP A 485 16.78 -9.39 3.22
CA ASP A 485 16.28 -8.06 3.56
C ASP A 485 15.26 -7.53 2.54
N ASN A 486 15.37 -7.92 1.27
CA ASN A 486 14.42 -7.58 0.22
C ASN A 486 13.11 -8.35 0.41
N TYR A 487 12.09 -7.65 0.94
CA TYR A 487 10.73 -8.15 1.15
C TYR A 487 9.99 -8.34 -0.17
N THR A 488 9.18 -9.39 -0.25
CA THR A 488 8.31 -9.70 -1.39
C THR A 488 6.91 -10.05 -0.89
N LYS A 489 5.88 -9.45 -1.49
CA LYS A 489 4.46 -9.79 -1.31
C LYS A 489 3.86 -10.16 -2.66
N MET A 490 3.26 -11.34 -2.77
CA MET A 490 2.61 -11.85 -3.96
C MET A 490 1.19 -12.28 -3.64
N THR A 491 0.22 -11.85 -4.45
CA THR A 491 -1.16 -12.34 -4.42
C THR A 491 -1.32 -13.38 -5.52
N GLN A 492 -1.73 -14.60 -5.17
CA GLN A 492 -2.10 -15.66 -6.10
C GLN A 492 -3.61 -15.64 -6.34
N ALA A 493 -4.06 -15.86 -7.57
CA ALA A 493 -5.46 -16.14 -7.87
C ALA A 493 -5.86 -17.59 -7.47
N PRO A 494 -7.16 -17.92 -7.45
CA PRO A 494 -7.63 -19.30 -7.44
C PRO A 494 -7.02 -20.12 -8.59
N LEU A 495 -7.03 -21.45 -8.44
CA LEU A 495 -6.53 -22.37 -9.45
C LEU A 495 -7.62 -22.79 -10.44
N CYS A 496 -7.37 -22.61 -11.74
CA CYS A 496 -8.09 -23.35 -12.77
C CYS A 496 -7.53 -24.78 -12.81
N VAL A 497 -8.24 -25.74 -12.20
CA VAL A 497 -7.79 -27.13 -12.11
C VAL A 497 -8.25 -27.91 -13.35
N ALA A 498 -7.35 -28.67 -13.99
CA ALA A 498 -7.62 -29.34 -15.26
C ALA A 498 -8.71 -30.44 -15.19
N THR A 499 -9.06 -30.91 -13.99
CA THR A 499 -10.20 -31.83 -13.75
C THR A 499 -11.56 -31.12 -13.69
N ASN A 500 -11.59 -29.78 -13.65
CA ASN A 500 -12.82 -28.96 -13.65
C ASN A 500 -12.66 -27.72 -14.57
N PRO A 501 -12.45 -27.90 -15.88
CA PRO A 501 -12.17 -26.80 -16.81
C PRO A 501 -13.37 -25.87 -17.07
N GLU A 502 -14.58 -26.30 -16.69
CA GLU A 502 -15.82 -25.49 -16.72
C GLU A 502 -16.12 -24.82 -15.37
N GLY A 503 -15.20 -24.92 -14.39
CA GLY A 503 -15.32 -24.33 -13.07
C GLY A 503 -15.26 -22.79 -13.09
N PRO A 504 -15.79 -22.12 -12.04
CA PRO A 504 -15.90 -20.65 -12.00
C PRO A 504 -14.55 -19.92 -11.99
N ASP A 505 -13.44 -20.62 -11.77
CA ASP A 505 -12.07 -20.11 -11.75
C ASP A 505 -11.25 -20.44 -13.00
N CYS A 506 -11.91 -21.03 -14.01
CA CYS A 506 -11.39 -21.20 -15.36
C CYS A 506 -12.05 -20.19 -16.33
N PRO A 507 -11.29 -19.57 -17.26
CA PRO A 507 -9.83 -19.63 -17.40
C PRO A 507 -9.10 -18.91 -16.25
N PRO A 508 -7.78 -19.17 -16.06
CA PRO A 508 -6.93 -18.52 -15.07
C PRO A 508 -7.12 -17.00 -15.00
N LYS A 509 -7.52 -16.50 -13.82
CA LYS A 509 -7.76 -15.07 -13.55
C LYS A 509 -6.47 -14.37 -13.12
N VAL A 510 -6.30 -13.11 -13.52
CA VAL A 510 -5.23 -12.25 -13.02
C VAL A 510 -5.64 -11.65 -11.66
N PRO A 511 -4.85 -11.82 -10.58
CA PRO A 511 -5.14 -11.20 -9.29
C PRO A 511 -4.77 -9.70 -9.27
N LYS A 512 -5.50 -8.90 -8.48
CA LYS A 512 -5.07 -7.53 -8.12
C LYS A 512 -3.90 -7.66 -7.12
N PRO A 513 -2.69 -7.14 -7.42
CA PRO A 513 -1.58 -7.21 -6.49
C PRO A 513 -1.80 -6.25 -5.31
N GLU A 514 -1.65 -6.76 -4.09
CA GLU A 514 -1.63 -5.91 -2.89
C GLU A 514 -0.22 -5.35 -2.63
N ARG A 515 -0.17 -4.13 -2.08
CA ARG A 515 1.05 -3.51 -1.52
C ARG A 515 1.31 -3.96 -0.08
#